data_AF-A0A2A4Z0M9-F1
#
_entry.id   AF-A0A2A4Z0M9-F1
#
_cell.length_a   1.000
_cell.length_b   1.000
_cell.length_c   1.000
_cell.angle_alpha   90.00
_cell.angle_beta   90.00
_cell.angle_gamma   90.00
#
_symmetry.space_group_name_H-M   'P 1'
#
loop_
_entity.id
_entity.type
_entity.pdbx_description
1 polymer ?
#
loop_
_entity_poly.entity_id
_entity_poly.type
_entity_poly.pdbx_seq_one_letter_code
_entity_poly.pdbx_strand_id
1 'polypeptide(L)'
;MKTIFTFTVIFCSLTIYANKPKIYPSKISQYNYMDFMDKYAIDDTSAVIIDLFLNKRNEQGAAELSFLPITGAIALIVPPIGIPLTAIYSPVAIHGCYIRVKYSKKRLEKTLKKYTNGEKMSKHLTKKIKKHYRLMKLENALQY
;
A
#
# COMPACT_ATOMS: atom_id res chain seq x y z
N MET A 1 -22.73 -28.87 -1.91
CA MET A 1 -21.49 -28.28 -1.37
C MET A 1 -20.67 -27.45 -2.40
N LYS A 2 -21.17 -27.18 -3.62
CA LYS A 2 -20.51 -26.30 -4.61
C LYS A 2 -20.88 -24.81 -4.45
N THR A 3 -21.94 -24.51 -3.70
CA THR A 3 -22.54 -23.17 -3.56
C THR A 3 -21.93 -22.31 -2.44
N ILE A 4 -21.19 -22.92 -1.49
CA ILE A 4 -20.59 -22.18 -0.37
C ILE A 4 -19.29 -21.47 -0.81
N PHE A 5 -18.55 -22.06 -1.75
CA PHE A 5 -17.30 -21.49 -2.27
C PHE A 5 -17.53 -20.29 -3.21
N THR A 6 -18.68 -20.24 -3.90
CA THR A 6 -19.07 -19.09 -4.72
C THR A 6 -19.42 -17.86 -3.87
N PHE A 7 -19.88 -18.07 -2.62
CA PHE A 7 -20.26 -16.95 -1.74
C PHE A 7 -19.06 -16.17 -1.19
N THR A 8 -17.92 -16.83 -0.93
CA THR A 8 -16.74 -16.15 -0.36
C THR A 8 -16.02 -15.26 -1.36
N VAL A 9 -15.98 -15.65 -2.65
CA VAL A 9 -15.40 -14.82 -3.73
C VAL A 9 -16.26 -13.58 -3.99
N ILE A 10 -17.59 -13.73 -3.99
CA ILE A 10 -18.54 -12.62 -4.19
C ILE A 10 -18.46 -11.61 -3.02
N PHE A 11 -18.27 -12.08 -1.79
CA PHE A 11 -18.16 -11.21 -0.62
C PHE A 11 -16.87 -10.36 -0.61
N CYS A 12 -15.77 -10.87 -1.15
CA CYS A 12 -14.53 -10.11 -1.27
C CYS A 12 -14.67 -8.95 -2.29
N SER A 13 -15.30 -9.21 -3.44
CA SER A 13 -15.61 -8.16 -4.43
C SER A 13 -16.58 -7.09 -3.91
N LEU A 14 -17.53 -7.44 -3.03
CA LEU A 14 -18.46 -6.47 -2.47
C LEU A 14 -17.79 -5.45 -1.54
N THR A 15 -16.78 -5.86 -0.76
CA THR A 15 -16.07 -4.91 0.13
C THR A 15 -15.16 -3.94 -0.62
N ILE A 16 -14.68 -4.33 -1.81
CA ILE A 16 -13.88 -3.47 -2.70
C ILE A 16 -14.79 -2.47 -3.43
N TYR A 17 -16.01 -2.86 -3.81
CA TYR A 17 -16.98 -1.99 -4.50
C TYR A 17 -17.84 -1.12 -3.57
N ALA A 18 -18.17 -1.57 -2.36
CA ALA A 18 -19.01 -0.81 -1.41
C ALA A 18 -18.27 0.35 -0.75
N ASN A 19 -16.93 0.29 -0.73
CA ASN A 19 -16.10 1.42 -0.36
C ASN A 19 -15.82 2.26 -1.61
N LYS A 20 -16.86 2.85 -2.21
CA LYS A 20 -16.67 4.06 -3.01
C LYS A 20 -16.39 5.17 -2.00
N PRO A 21 -15.12 5.57 -1.73
CA PRO A 21 -14.93 6.84 -1.04
C PRO A 21 -15.67 7.88 -1.87
N LYS A 22 -16.53 8.68 -1.21
CA LYS A 22 -17.17 9.86 -1.82
C LYS A 22 -16.20 10.45 -2.85
N ILE A 23 -16.64 10.51 -4.11
CA ILE A 23 -15.87 11.02 -5.24
C ILE A 23 -15.62 12.51 -4.95
N TYR A 24 -14.61 12.78 -4.15
CA TYR A 24 -13.83 13.98 -4.29
C TYR A 24 -12.89 13.69 -5.46
N PRO A 25 -12.93 14.45 -6.56
CA PRO A 25 -11.87 14.42 -7.55
C PRO A 25 -10.63 15.04 -6.89
N SER A 26 -9.98 14.32 -5.99
CA SER A 26 -8.71 14.78 -5.44
C SER A 26 -7.67 14.55 -6.52
N LYS A 27 -7.16 15.62 -7.17
CA LYS A 27 -6.00 15.59 -8.10
C LYS A 27 -4.87 14.67 -7.60
N ILE A 28 -4.74 14.55 -6.28
CA ILE A 28 -3.84 13.65 -5.54
C ILE A 28 -3.91 12.16 -5.95
N SER A 29 -5.03 11.65 -6.48
CA SER A 29 -5.06 10.25 -6.96
C SER A 29 -4.16 10.04 -8.17
N GLN A 30 -4.06 11.07 -9.03
CA GLN A 30 -3.28 11.08 -10.27
C GLN A 30 -1.79 11.31 -10.01
N TYR A 31 -1.43 11.99 -8.90
CA TYR A 31 -0.05 12.32 -8.58
C TYR A 31 0.86 11.10 -8.54
N ASN A 32 1.90 11.07 -9.37
CA ASN A 32 2.97 10.08 -9.36
C ASN A 32 4.05 10.47 -8.32
N TYR A 33 5.14 9.71 -8.27
CA TYR A 33 6.23 9.98 -7.32
C TYR A 33 6.82 11.39 -7.49
N MET A 34 7.12 11.78 -8.73
CA MET A 34 7.70 13.09 -9.05
C MET A 34 6.75 14.23 -8.69
N ASP A 35 5.46 14.09 -8.96
CA ASP A 35 4.44 15.08 -8.58
C ASP A 35 4.40 15.33 -7.07
N PHE A 36 4.68 14.30 -6.25
CA PHE A 36 4.79 14.46 -4.80
C PHE A 36 6.11 15.11 -4.38
N MET A 37 7.22 14.72 -5.01
CA MET A 37 8.53 15.29 -4.74
C MET A 37 8.53 16.79 -5.06
N ASP A 38 8.14 17.17 -6.26
CA ASP A 38 8.15 18.56 -6.73
C ASP A 38 7.28 19.49 -5.86
N LYS A 39 6.19 18.95 -5.32
CA LYS A 39 5.21 19.75 -4.57
C LYS A 39 5.43 19.77 -3.06
N TYR A 40 5.97 18.71 -2.48
CA TYR A 40 6.01 18.53 -1.03
C TYR A 40 7.38 18.16 -0.45
N ALA A 41 8.41 17.88 -1.27
CA ALA A 41 9.76 17.63 -0.77
C ALA A 41 10.47 18.97 -0.50
N ILE A 42 10.24 19.52 0.68
CA ILE A 42 10.88 20.76 1.15
C ILE A 42 12.27 20.46 1.72
N ASP A 43 12.46 19.24 2.24
CA ASP A 43 13.68 18.78 2.90
C ASP A 43 13.84 17.25 2.79
N ASP A 44 14.98 16.74 3.24
CA ASP A 44 15.26 15.30 3.22
C ASP A 44 14.22 14.47 4.00
N THR A 45 13.62 15.05 5.05
CA THR A 45 12.64 14.32 5.87
C THR A 45 11.33 14.12 5.13
N SER A 46 10.84 15.17 4.46
CA SER A 46 9.64 15.11 3.63
C SER A 46 9.85 14.22 2.39
N ALA A 47 11.04 14.24 1.79
CA ALA A 47 11.44 13.27 0.76
C ALA A 47 11.36 11.82 1.28
N VAL A 48 11.91 11.53 2.46
CA VAL A 48 11.80 10.18 3.07
C VAL A 48 10.37 9.81 3.44
N ILE A 49 9.52 10.77 3.83
CA ILE A 49 8.09 10.51 4.07
C ILE A 49 7.41 10.08 2.76
N ILE A 50 7.68 10.77 1.66
CA ILE A 50 7.13 10.45 0.33
C ILE A 50 7.58 9.04 -0.05
N ASP A 51 8.88 8.78 0.03
CA ASP A 51 9.46 7.50 -0.35
C ASP A 51 8.90 6.34 0.48
N LEU A 52 8.90 6.48 1.81
CA LEU A 52 8.34 5.48 2.72
C LEU A 52 6.88 5.11 2.37
N PHE A 53 6.05 6.10 2.04
CA PHE A 53 4.64 5.86 1.73
C PHE A 53 4.46 5.23 0.36
N LEU A 54 5.12 5.76 -0.66
CA LEU A 54 4.96 5.31 -2.04
C LEU A 54 5.62 3.95 -2.27
N ASN A 55 6.81 3.72 -1.72
CA ASN A 55 7.48 2.43 -1.75
C ASN A 55 6.60 1.37 -1.06
N LYS A 56 6.17 1.59 0.20
CA LYS A 56 5.28 0.60 0.86
C LYS A 56 4.00 0.33 0.11
N ARG A 57 3.40 1.34 -0.52
CA ARG A 57 2.18 1.17 -1.29
C ARG A 57 2.42 0.38 -2.59
N ASN A 58 3.48 0.70 -3.32
CA ASN A 58 3.69 0.22 -4.68
C ASN A 58 4.48 -1.08 -4.72
N GLU A 59 5.48 -1.26 -3.85
CA GLU A 59 6.25 -2.49 -3.78
C GLU A 59 5.52 -3.51 -2.93
N GLN A 60 5.34 -3.23 -1.63
CA GLN A 60 4.74 -4.21 -0.71
C GLN A 60 3.26 -4.42 -0.98
N GLY A 61 2.48 -3.34 -1.02
CA GLY A 61 1.02 -3.42 -1.18
C GLY A 61 0.58 -3.96 -2.54
N ALA A 62 1.29 -3.66 -3.64
CA ALA A 62 0.92 -4.18 -4.95
C ALA A 62 1.41 -5.61 -5.17
N ALA A 63 2.62 -5.95 -4.71
CA ALA A 63 3.13 -7.32 -4.81
C ALA A 63 2.24 -8.28 -4.04
N GLU A 64 1.89 -7.97 -2.78
CA GLU A 64 1.02 -8.82 -1.95
C GLU A 64 -0.38 -9.03 -2.56
N LEU A 65 -0.90 -8.05 -3.31
CA LEU A 65 -2.19 -8.17 -4.00
C LEU A 65 -2.11 -8.93 -5.33
N SER A 66 -0.96 -8.93 -5.99
CA SER A 66 -0.78 -9.60 -7.28
C SER A 66 -0.88 -11.12 -7.18
N PHE A 67 -0.63 -11.70 -6.00
CA PHE A 67 -0.70 -13.15 -5.79
C PHE A 67 -2.12 -13.71 -5.83
N LEU A 68 -3.13 -12.97 -5.36
CA LEU A 68 -4.52 -13.45 -5.32
C LEU A 68 -5.11 -13.84 -6.69
N PRO A 69 -5.02 -12.99 -7.75
CA PRO A 69 -5.52 -13.37 -9.07
C PRO A 69 -4.74 -14.55 -9.65
N ILE A 70 -3.44 -14.65 -9.36
CA ILE A 70 -2.59 -15.77 -9.80
C ILE A 70 -3.06 -17.07 -9.14
N THR A 71 -3.20 -17.09 -7.81
CA THR A 71 -3.66 -18.29 -7.09
C THR A 71 -5.10 -18.66 -7.45
N GLY A 72 -5.95 -17.65 -7.68
CA GLY A 72 -7.32 -17.85 -8.16
C GLY A 72 -7.39 -18.49 -9.54
N ALA A 73 -6.55 -18.04 -10.49
CA ALA A 73 -6.45 -18.67 -11.80
C ALA A 73 -5.97 -20.13 -11.71
N ILE A 74 -4.98 -20.41 -10.86
CA ILE A 74 -4.51 -21.78 -10.61
C ILE A 74 -5.62 -22.64 -10.00
N ALA A 75 -6.46 -22.09 -9.11
CA ALA A 75 -7.59 -22.81 -8.52
C ALA A 75 -8.66 -23.20 -9.54
N LEU A 76 -8.82 -22.43 -10.62
CA LEU A 76 -9.74 -22.74 -11.72
C LEU A 76 -9.19 -23.83 -12.65
N ILE A 77 -7.87 -23.83 -12.90
CA ILE A 77 -7.22 -24.79 -13.82
C ILE A 77 -6.91 -26.12 -13.10
N VAL A 78 -6.34 -26.05 -11.89
CA VAL A 78 -5.93 -27.19 -11.08
C VAL A 78 -6.45 -27.03 -9.64
N PRO A 79 -7.74 -27.32 -9.39
CA PRO A 79 -8.36 -27.11 -8.07
C PRO A 79 -7.63 -27.74 -6.88
N PRO A 80 -7.09 -28.99 -6.96
CA PRO A 80 -6.38 -29.60 -5.84
C PRO A 80 -5.15 -28.82 -5.36
N ILE A 81 -4.51 -28.06 -6.25
CA ILE A 81 -3.32 -27.27 -5.96
C ILE A 81 -3.71 -25.81 -5.67
N GLY A 82 -4.59 -25.24 -6.48
CA GLY A 82 -4.90 -23.82 -6.39
C GLY A 82 -5.80 -23.43 -5.21
N ILE A 83 -6.70 -24.30 -4.74
CA ILE A 83 -7.52 -24.05 -3.55
C ILE A 83 -6.65 -23.85 -2.30
N PRO A 84 -5.73 -24.78 -1.94
CA PRO A 84 -4.87 -24.59 -0.78
C PRO A 84 -3.93 -23.39 -0.92
N LEU A 85 -3.38 -23.13 -2.12
CA LEU A 85 -2.60 -21.91 -2.36
C LEU A 85 -3.42 -20.64 -2.08
N THR A 86 -4.64 -20.57 -2.60
CA THR A 86 -5.50 -19.39 -2.40
C THR A 86 -5.82 -19.18 -0.93
N ALA A 87 -6.06 -20.25 -0.17
CA ALA A 87 -6.27 -20.17 1.27
C ALA A 87 -5.06 -19.58 2.00
N ILE A 88 -3.84 -20.02 1.65
CA ILE A 88 -2.58 -19.54 2.23
C ILE A 88 -2.29 -18.08 1.86
N TYR A 89 -2.58 -17.67 0.62
CA TYR A 89 -2.29 -16.32 0.14
C TYR A 89 -3.37 -15.30 0.48
N SER A 90 -4.57 -15.72 0.89
CA SER A 90 -5.64 -14.79 1.26
C SER A 90 -5.28 -13.81 2.39
N PRO A 91 -4.59 -14.20 3.49
CA PRO A 91 -4.21 -13.25 4.54
C PRO A 91 -3.17 -12.24 4.06
N VAL A 92 -2.26 -12.68 3.17
CA VAL A 92 -1.24 -11.82 2.56
C VAL A 92 -1.91 -10.75 1.70
N ALA A 93 -2.91 -11.12 0.91
CA ALA A 93 -3.63 -10.14 0.10
C ALA A 93 -4.50 -9.18 0.93
N ILE A 94 -5.10 -9.66 2.03
CA ILE A 94 -5.79 -8.78 3.00
C ILE A 94 -4.79 -7.77 3.59
N HIS A 95 -3.57 -8.21 3.91
CA HIS A 95 -2.50 -7.34 4.37
C HIS A 95 -2.09 -6.32 3.29
N GLY A 96 -1.98 -6.73 2.03
CA GLY A 96 -1.70 -5.82 0.91
C GLY A 96 -2.78 -4.75 0.72
N CYS A 97 -4.05 -5.12 0.85
CA CYS A 97 -5.19 -4.20 0.91
C CYS A 97 -5.04 -3.20 2.07
N TYR A 98 -4.72 -3.70 3.27
CA TYR A 98 -4.48 -2.87 4.44
C TYR A 98 -3.33 -1.88 4.23
N ILE A 99 -2.21 -2.33 3.65
CA ILE A 99 -1.07 -1.48 3.29
C ILE A 99 -1.50 -0.37 2.34
N ARG A 100 -2.21 -0.69 1.25
CA ARG A 100 -2.67 0.32 0.28
C ARG A 100 -3.55 1.39 0.89
N VAL A 101 -4.44 1.02 1.83
CA VAL A 101 -5.30 1.98 2.54
C VAL A 101 -4.47 2.82 3.51
N LYS A 102 -3.60 2.17 4.30
CA LYS A 102 -2.77 2.82 5.32
C LYS A 102 -1.75 3.80 4.74
N TYR A 103 -1.15 3.43 3.62
CA TYR A 103 -0.15 4.22 2.88
C TYR A 103 -0.75 4.86 1.62
N SER A 104 -2.04 5.18 1.66
CA SER A 104 -2.72 5.84 0.54
C SER A 104 -2.15 7.25 0.28
N LYS A 105 -2.17 7.68 -0.99
CA LYS A 105 -1.72 9.01 -1.43
C LYS A 105 -2.41 10.15 -0.65
N LYS A 106 -3.69 9.97 -0.27
CA LYS A 106 -4.44 10.92 0.57
C LYS A 106 -3.86 11.05 1.98
N ARG A 107 -3.45 9.92 2.59
CA ARG A 107 -2.81 9.94 3.91
C ARG A 107 -1.40 10.51 3.83
N LEU A 108 -0.67 10.22 2.76
CA LEU A 108 0.62 10.85 2.48
C LEU A 108 0.50 12.38 2.47
N GLU A 109 -0.40 12.92 1.64
CA GLU A 109 -0.64 14.37 1.57
C GLU A 109 -0.99 14.97 2.94
N LYS A 110 -1.89 14.32 3.69
CA LYS A 110 -2.25 14.78 5.04
C LYS A 110 -1.05 14.78 5.98
N THR A 111 -0.21 13.76 5.93
CA THR A 111 1.02 13.69 6.73
C THR A 111 2.01 14.78 6.33
N LEU A 112 2.20 15.03 5.04
CA LEU A 112 3.10 16.07 4.55
C LEU A 112 2.61 17.46 4.98
N LYS A 113 1.32 17.76 4.81
CA LYS A 113 0.71 19.01 5.30
C LYS A 113 0.91 19.20 6.81
N LYS A 114 0.70 18.14 7.60
CA LYS A 114 0.96 18.18 9.05
C LYS A 114 2.43 18.48 9.35
N TYR A 115 3.35 17.86 8.63
CA TYR A 115 4.77 18.09 8.78
C TYR A 115 5.15 19.55 8.47
N THR A 116 4.72 20.06 7.31
CA THR A 116 4.98 21.45 6.90
C THR A 116 4.40 22.47 7.87
N ASN A 117 3.23 22.17 8.45
CA ASN A 117 2.59 23.04 9.45
C ASN A 117 3.21 22.94 10.85
N GLY A 118 4.28 22.15 11.04
CA GLY A 118 4.92 21.95 12.35
C GLY A 118 4.10 21.12 13.33
N GLU A 119 3.06 20.42 12.88
CA GLU A 119 2.25 19.55 13.73
C GLU A 119 3.02 18.28 14.11
N LYS A 120 2.86 17.84 15.38
CA LYS A 120 3.49 16.60 15.84
C LYS A 120 2.93 15.39 15.11
N MET A 121 3.82 14.67 14.42
CA MET A 121 3.53 13.35 13.86
C MET A 121 3.43 12.28 14.95
N SER A 122 2.71 11.19 14.65
CA SER A 122 2.63 10.05 15.58
C SER A 122 4.02 9.44 15.82
N LYS A 123 4.35 9.11 17.08
CA LYS A 123 5.64 8.52 17.46
C LYS A 123 6.00 7.28 16.62
N HIS A 124 5.01 6.45 16.29
CA HIS A 124 5.22 5.25 15.47
C HIS A 124 5.67 5.57 14.05
N LEU A 125 5.05 6.59 13.44
CA LEU A 125 5.43 7.03 12.09
C LEU A 125 6.83 7.65 12.10
N THR A 126 7.13 8.51 13.07
CA THR A 126 8.47 9.10 13.23
C THR A 126 9.56 8.04 13.39
N LYS A 127 9.29 6.98 14.18
CA LYS A 127 10.21 5.85 14.34
C LYS A 127 10.47 5.14 13.00
N LYS A 128 9.43 4.97 12.17
CA LYS A 128 9.56 4.37 10.83
C LYS A 128 10.35 5.25 9.88
N ILE A 129 10.06 6.56 9.84
CA ILE A 129 10.79 7.53 9.02
C ILE A 129 12.27 7.54 9.38
N LYS A 130 12.59 7.64 10.69
CA LYS A 130 13.99 7.62 11.16
C LYS A 130 14.70 6.30 10.81
N LYS A 131 14.00 5.16 10.89
CA LYS A 131 14.56 3.87 10.46
C LYS A 131 14.85 3.88 8.96
N HIS A 132 13.93 4.39 8.14
CA HIS A 132 14.08 4.40 6.69
C HIS A 132 15.19 5.36 6.22
N TYR A 133 15.25 6.57 6.80
CA TYR A 133 16.33 7.53 6.57
C TYR A 133 17.71 6.93 6.86
N ARG A 134 17.85 6.15 7.95
CA ARG A 134 19.10 5.46 8.28
C ARG A 134 19.47 4.41 7.23
N LEU A 135 18.51 3.68 6.69
CA LEU A 135 18.75 2.65 5.67
C LEU A 135 19.23 3.29 4.36
N MET A 136 18.54 4.34 3.88
CA MET A 136 18.98 5.09 2.69
C MET A 136 20.38 5.66 2.86
N LYS A 137 20.70 6.20 4.06
CA LYS A 137 22.04 6.72 4.34
C LYS A 137 23.11 5.63 4.32
N LEU A 138 22.79 4.41 4.76
CA LEU A 138 23.71 3.27 4.72
C LEU A 138 23.92 2.76 3.29
N GLU A 139 22.86 2.66 2.50
CA GLU A 139 22.94 2.26 1.08
C GLU A 139 23.82 3.22 0.29
N ASN A 140 23.64 4.53 0.47
CA ASN A 140 24.49 5.54 -0.17
C ASN A 140 25.95 5.47 0.29
N ALA A 141 26.22 5.04 1.53
CA ALA A 141 27.57 4.88 2.06
C ALA A 141 28.28 3.62 1.56
N LEU A 142 27.54 2.61 1.09
CA LEU A 142 28.08 1.36 0.52
C LEU A 142 28.34 1.46 -0.99
N GLN A 143 27.91 2.55 -1.64
CA GLN A 143 28.12 2.81 -3.06
C GLN A 143 29.46 3.54 -3.34
N TYR A 144 30.27 3.78 -2.31
CA TYR A 144 31.64 4.32 -2.37
C TYR A 144 32.61 3.33 -1.70
#